data_AF-A0A7V2G517-F1
#
_entry.id   AF-A0A7V2G517-F1
#
_cell.length_a   1.000
_cell.length_b   1.000
_cell.length_c   1.000
_cell.angle_alpha   90.00
_cell.angle_beta   90.00
_cell.angle_gamma   90.00
#
_symmetry.space_group_name_H-M   'P 1'
#
loop_
_entity.id
_entity.type
_entity.pdbx_description
1 polymer ?
#
loop_
_entity_poly.entity_id
_entity_poly.type
_entity_poly.pdbx_seq_one_letter_code
_entity_poly.pdbx_strand_id
1 'polypeptide(L)'
;MFLDAPSGYRLVRRRILPAEEGERTLRLLHPCRVAGGAPSFRWERGAPEIAWERWRRRVFDPVLGPALVGALHAARWGHLRDLLALEQQIDGAVTARTSAALRAAGARLVLAMVPPASVRPLWRYRSWVREGAVVGHLCSVFALRAAAFHVPTRTALAAWLQCEWQDATGDDALPPGGAEVAGLPACGKEVEHGQGPRG
;
A
#
# COMPACT_ATOMS: atom_id res chain seq x y z
N MET A 1 -7.50 23.10 5.57
CA MET A 1 -6.28 22.71 4.83
C MET A 1 -5.34 22.10 5.86
N PHE A 2 -5.37 20.78 6.04
CA PHE A 2 -4.51 20.11 7.02
C PHE A 2 -3.16 19.87 6.35
N LEU A 3 -2.17 20.68 6.72
CA LEU A 3 -0.76 20.41 6.45
C LEU A 3 -0.32 19.37 7.49
N ASP A 4 -0.14 18.13 7.06
CA ASP A 4 0.46 17.11 7.91
C ASP A 4 1.86 17.55 8.36
N ALA A 5 2.10 17.49 9.67
CA ALA A 5 3.42 17.69 10.28
C ALA A 5 4.42 16.60 9.82
N PRO A 6 5.73 16.89 9.75
CA PRO A 6 6.68 16.01 9.10
C PRO A 6 6.97 14.79 9.97
N SER A 7 6.31 13.67 9.66
CA SER A 7 6.64 12.36 10.21
C SER A 7 7.61 11.65 9.27
N GLY A 8 8.89 11.62 9.66
CA GLY A 8 9.83 10.50 9.46
C GLY A 8 10.49 10.17 8.12
N TYR A 9 9.92 10.43 6.93
CA TYR A 9 10.49 9.84 5.69
C TYR A 9 11.60 10.71 5.06
N ARG A 10 12.82 10.17 4.89
CA ARG A 10 13.90 10.84 4.14
C ARG A 10 13.78 10.50 2.65
N LEU A 11 13.52 11.51 1.81
CA LEU A 11 13.55 11.32 0.36
C LEU A 11 14.96 11.41 -0.17
N VAL A 12 15.40 10.34 -0.83
CA VAL A 12 16.53 10.40 -1.74
C VAL A 12 15.98 10.03 -3.12
N ARG A 13 15.71 11.05 -3.95
CA ARG A 13 15.34 10.94 -5.39
C ARG A 13 14.21 9.93 -5.70
N ARG A 14 12.95 10.33 -5.51
CA ARG A 14 11.72 9.54 -5.85
C ARG A 14 11.59 8.18 -5.16
N ARG A 15 12.50 7.81 -4.25
CA ARG A 15 12.46 6.55 -3.49
C ARG A 15 11.68 6.71 -2.19
N ILE A 16 10.86 5.72 -1.87
CA ILE A 16 10.20 5.57 -0.57
C ILE A 16 11.15 4.77 0.34
N LEU A 17 11.65 5.39 1.41
CA LEU A 17 12.42 4.72 2.47
C LEU A 17 11.59 4.78 3.76
N PRO A 18 11.19 3.64 4.35
CA PRO A 18 10.44 3.62 5.59
C PRO A 18 11.24 4.22 6.76
N ALA A 19 10.54 4.96 7.63
CA ALA A 19 11.07 5.45 8.90
C ALA A 19 10.60 4.56 10.06
N GLU A 20 11.17 4.68 11.27
CA GLU A 20 10.75 3.91 12.47
C GLU A 20 9.24 4.01 12.77
N GLU A 21 8.57 5.13 12.43
CA GLU A 21 7.11 5.29 12.56
C GLU A 21 6.28 4.43 11.58
N GLY A 22 6.93 3.85 10.58
CA GLY A 22 6.35 2.93 9.61
C GLY A 22 5.75 1.69 10.27
N GLU A 23 6.34 1.20 11.36
CA GLU A 23 5.88 -0.02 12.03
C GLU A 23 4.52 0.14 12.74
N ARG A 24 4.24 1.30 13.34
CA ARG A 24 2.92 1.60 13.91
C ARG A 24 1.87 1.74 12.82
N THR A 25 2.23 2.39 11.71
CA THR A 25 1.32 2.56 10.58
C THR A 25 1.04 1.23 9.89
N LEU A 26 2.04 0.36 9.77
CA LEU A 26 1.89 -1.02 9.32
C LEU A 26 0.88 -1.79 10.15
N ARG A 27 0.97 -1.72 11.49
CA ARG A 27 0.01 -2.39 12.38
C ARG A 27 -1.43 -1.86 12.19
N LEU A 28 -1.59 -0.58 11.83
CA LEU A 28 -2.90 0.03 11.54
C LEU A 28 -3.44 -0.38 10.15
N LEU A 29 -2.58 -0.44 9.15
CA LEU A 29 -2.94 -0.83 7.78
C LEU A 29 -3.07 -2.34 7.60
N HIS A 30 -2.39 -3.10 8.46
CA HIS A 30 -2.25 -4.53 8.41
C HIS A 30 -2.49 -5.14 9.81
N PRO A 31 -3.70 -5.02 10.38
CA PRO A 31 -4.02 -5.56 11.71
C PRO A 31 -4.06 -7.08 11.71
N CYS A 32 -3.86 -7.70 10.55
CA CYS A 32 -3.90 -9.12 10.41
C CYS A 32 -2.58 -9.57 9.82
N ARG A 33 -1.65 -9.97 10.69
CA ARG A 33 -0.85 -11.17 10.46
C ARG A 33 -1.82 -12.34 10.20
N VAL A 34 -2.54 -12.34 9.07
CA VAL A 34 -3.41 -13.45 8.73
C VAL A 34 -2.46 -14.55 8.31
N ALA A 35 -2.32 -15.58 9.14
CA ALA A 35 -1.54 -16.75 8.79
C ALA A 35 -1.94 -17.22 7.37
N GLY A 36 -0.93 -17.47 6.52
CA GLY A 36 -1.13 -17.90 5.14
C GLY A 36 -1.43 -16.77 4.13
N GLY A 37 -1.00 -15.54 4.40
CA GLY A 37 -0.97 -14.45 3.40
C GLY A 37 -0.46 -14.93 2.04
N ALA A 38 -1.07 -14.43 0.96
CA ALA A 38 -0.66 -14.75 -0.40
C ALA A 38 -0.02 -13.51 -1.01
N PRO A 39 1.24 -13.19 -0.67
CA PRO A 39 1.90 -12.01 -1.21
C PRO A 39 1.95 -12.11 -2.74
N SER A 40 1.85 -10.95 -3.37
CA SER A 40 2.00 -10.81 -4.82
C SER A 40 3.46 -10.89 -5.24
N PHE A 41 4.40 -10.54 -4.33
CA PHE A 41 5.80 -10.89 -4.40
C PHE A 41 6.05 -12.31 -3.89
N ARG A 42 6.77 -13.12 -4.67
CA ARG A 42 7.26 -14.45 -4.25
C ARG A 42 8.62 -14.70 -4.86
N TRP A 43 9.44 -15.47 -4.16
CA TRP A 43 10.62 -16.09 -4.74
C TRP A 43 10.69 -17.55 -4.29
N GLU A 44 11.29 -18.39 -5.12
CA GLU A 44 11.39 -19.83 -4.84
C GLU A 44 12.85 -20.25 -4.64
N ARG A 45 13.81 -19.59 -5.30
CA ARG A 45 15.25 -19.89 -5.22
C ARG A 45 16.10 -18.63 -5.47
N GLY A 46 17.31 -18.61 -4.91
CA GLY A 46 18.29 -17.55 -5.09
C GLY A 46 18.15 -16.40 -4.07
N ALA A 47 18.85 -15.30 -4.34
CA ALA A 47 18.88 -14.13 -3.46
C ALA A 47 17.52 -13.38 -3.51
N PRO A 48 16.79 -13.27 -2.39
CA PRO A 48 15.47 -12.63 -2.34
C PRO A 48 15.50 -11.17 -2.77
N GLU A 49 16.62 -10.46 -2.54
CA GLU A 49 16.83 -9.06 -2.91
C GLU A 49 16.80 -8.85 -4.43
N ILE A 50 17.37 -9.81 -5.19
CA ILE A 50 17.38 -9.77 -6.66
C ILE A 50 15.98 -10.06 -7.20
N ALA A 51 15.29 -11.03 -6.60
CA ALA A 51 13.92 -11.36 -6.98
C ALA A 51 12.96 -10.19 -6.69
N TRP A 52 13.15 -9.54 -5.54
CA TRP A 52 12.42 -8.36 -5.12
C TRP A 52 12.59 -7.20 -6.09
N GLU A 53 13.82 -6.86 -6.43
CA GLU A 53 14.08 -5.77 -7.37
C GLU A 53 13.46 -6.05 -8.75
N ARG A 54 13.48 -7.31 -9.20
CA ARG A 54 12.85 -7.71 -10.46
C ARG A 54 11.32 -7.61 -10.39
N TRP A 55 10.70 -8.10 -9.32
CA TRP A 55 9.26 -7.98 -9.12
C TRP A 55 8.83 -6.52 -9.05
N ARG A 56 9.57 -5.71 -8.28
CA ARG A 56 9.31 -4.28 -8.11
C ARG A 56 9.27 -3.56 -9.46
N ARG A 57 10.31 -3.71 -10.27
CA ARG A 57 10.41 -3.05 -11.59
C ARG A 57 9.39 -3.53 -12.62
N ARG A 58 8.91 -4.77 -12.51
CA ARG A 58 8.02 -5.37 -13.52
C ARG A 58 6.54 -5.32 -13.14
N VAL A 59 6.24 -5.30 -11.85
CA VAL A 59 4.88 -5.45 -11.32
C VAL A 59 4.53 -4.26 -10.45
N PHE A 60 5.36 -3.93 -9.46
CA PHE A 60 5.01 -2.86 -8.53
C PHE A 60 5.07 -1.48 -9.17
N ASP A 61 6.24 -1.01 -9.56
CA ASP A 61 6.45 0.35 -10.07
C ASP A 61 5.54 0.70 -11.27
N PRO A 62 5.35 -0.18 -12.28
CA PRO A 62 4.53 0.17 -13.45
C PRO A 62 3.03 -0.09 -13.26
N VAL A 63 2.62 -0.99 -12.36
CA VAL A 63 1.21 -1.42 -12.25
C VAL A 63 0.66 -1.19 -10.84
N LEU A 64 1.14 -1.92 -9.84
CA LEU A 64 0.51 -1.89 -8.50
C LEU A 64 0.70 -0.56 -7.77
N GLY A 65 1.86 0.07 -7.90
CA GLY A 65 2.18 1.35 -7.27
C GLY A 65 1.24 2.46 -7.74
N PRO A 66 1.17 2.76 -9.06
CA PRO A 66 0.26 3.76 -9.61
C PRO A 66 -1.21 3.44 -9.29
N ALA A 67 -1.60 2.16 -9.38
CA ALA A 67 -2.95 1.75 -9.04
C ALA A 67 -3.26 1.97 -7.55
N LEU A 68 -2.32 1.72 -6.64
CA LEU A 68 -2.49 1.98 -5.22
C LEU A 68 -2.58 3.48 -4.92
N VAL A 69 -1.83 4.32 -5.62
CA VAL A 69 -1.98 5.78 -5.54
C VAL A 69 -3.39 6.22 -5.96
N GLY A 70 -3.86 5.72 -7.09
CA GLY A 70 -5.22 5.98 -7.58
C GLY A 70 -6.29 5.48 -6.59
N ALA A 71 -6.09 4.29 -6.04
CA ALA A 71 -7.00 3.69 -5.09
C ALA A 71 -7.04 4.48 -3.77
N LEU A 72 -5.90 4.92 -3.25
CA LEU A 72 -5.82 5.78 -2.07
C LEU A 72 -6.57 7.10 -2.27
N HIS A 73 -6.46 7.69 -3.46
CA HIS A 73 -7.22 8.89 -3.81
C HIS A 73 -8.73 8.58 -3.81
N ALA A 74 -9.18 7.60 -4.59
CA ALA A 74 -10.58 7.20 -4.68
C ALA A 74 -11.19 6.84 -3.30
N ALA A 75 -10.43 6.11 -2.47
CA ALA A 75 -10.84 5.72 -1.13
C ALA A 75 -11.09 6.92 -0.21
N ARG A 76 -10.19 7.92 -0.22
CA ARG A 76 -10.33 9.14 0.60
C ARG A 76 -11.54 9.98 0.21
N TRP A 77 -11.91 9.98 -1.07
CA TRP A 77 -13.10 10.69 -1.58
C TRP A 77 -14.37 9.83 -1.58
N GLY A 78 -14.29 8.57 -1.16
CA GLY A 78 -15.45 7.65 -1.11
C GLY A 78 -15.92 7.18 -2.49
N HIS A 79 -15.09 7.29 -3.52
CA HIS A 79 -15.41 6.91 -4.90
C HIS A 79 -15.23 5.40 -5.11
N LEU A 80 -16.13 4.59 -4.56
CA LEU A 80 -16.02 3.13 -4.63
C LEU A 80 -16.07 2.57 -6.06
N ARG A 81 -16.71 3.27 -7.01
CA ARG A 81 -16.72 2.85 -8.43
C ARG A 81 -15.33 2.93 -9.06
N ASP A 82 -14.57 3.98 -8.73
CA ASP A 82 -13.21 4.18 -9.23
C ASP A 82 -12.28 3.08 -8.70
N LEU A 83 -12.50 2.64 -7.45
CA LEU A 83 -11.80 1.47 -6.91
C LEU A 83 -12.05 0.21 -7.75
N LEU A 84 -13.31 -0.09 -8.07
CA LEU A 84 -13.64 -1.29 -8.86
C LEU A 84 -13.06 -1.23 -10.28
N ALA A 85 -13.01 -0.05 -10.90
CA ALA A 85 -12.36 0.14 -12.19
C ALA A 85 -10.84 -0.14 -12.10
N LEU A 86 -10.18 0.32 -11.04
CA LEU A 86 -8.76 0.04 -10.79
C LEU A 86 -8.50 -1.46 -10.58
N GLU A 87 -9.39 -2.19 -9.92
CA GLU A 87 -9.27 -3.65 -9.76
C GLU A 87 -9.20 -4.36 -11.11
N GLN A 88 -10.11 -4.00 -12.02
CA GLN A 88 -10.15 -4.57 -13.38
C GLN A 88 -8.88 -4.25 -14.18
N GLN A 89 -8.37 -3.02 -14.04
CA GLN A 89 -7.13 -2.60 -14.68
C GLN A 89 -5.93 -3.41 -14.16
N ILE A 90 -5.84 -3.62 -12.85
CA ILE A 90 -4.78 -4.45 -12.25
C ILE A 90 -4.89 -5.88 -12.78
N ASP A 91 -6.09 -6.47 -12.75
CA ASP A 91 -6.31 -7.85 -13.17
C ASP A 91 -5.95 -8.09 -14.65
N GLY A 92 -6.12 -7.09 -15.51
CA GLY A 92 -5.69 -7.14 -16.91
C GLY A 92 -4.19 -6.91 -17.13
N ALA A 93 -3.48 -6.32 -16.16
CA ALA A 93 -2.08 -5.92 -16.30
C ALA A 93 -1.09 -6.88 -15.61
N VAL A 94 -1.57 -7.72 -14.67
CA VAL A 94 -0.73 -8.72 -13.96
C VAL A 94 -1.04 -10.14 -14.42
N THR A 95 -0.19 -11.10 -14.03
CA THR A 95 -0.47 -12.52 -14.33
C THR A 95 -1.71 -13.01 -13.58
N ALA A 96 -2.41 -14.01 -14.13
CA ALA A 96 -3.58 -14.62 -13.47
C ALA A 96 -3.27 -15.13 -12.04
N ARG A 97 -2.05 -15.65 -11.81
CA ARG A 97 -1.60 -16.07 -10.48
C ARG A 97 -1.47 -14.89 -9.52
N THR A 98 -0.91 -13.77 -9.97
CA THR A 98 -0.80 -12.53 -9.18
C THR A 98 -2.18 -11.95 -8.87
N SER A 99 -3.06 -11.87 -9.87
CA SER A 99 -4.45 -11.42 -9.69
C SER A 99 -5.20 -12.28 -8.66
N ALA A 100 -5.10 -13.61 -8.77
CA ALA A 100 -5.72 -14.53 -7.81
C ALA A 100 -5.17 -14.33 -6.38
N ALA A 101 -3.86 -14.09 -6.22
CA ALA A 101 -3.24 -13.82 -4.93
C ALA A 101 -3.78 -12.51 -4.32
N LEU A 102 -3.83 -11.42 -5.10
CA LEU A 102 -4.33 -10.12 -4.67
C LEU A 102 -5.82 -10.16 -4.28
N ARG A 103 -6.64 -10.86 -5.06
CA ARG A 103 -8.05 -11.09 -4.77
C ARG A 103 -8.25 -11.90 -3.48
N ALA A 104 -7.54 -13.01 -3.34
CA ALA A 104 -7.63 -13.85 -2.15
C ALA A 104 -7.18 -13.11 -0.87
N ALA A 105 -6.08 -12.35 -0.96
CA ALA A 105 -5.56 -11.58 0.17
C ALA A 105 -6.52 -10.45 0.58
N GLY A 106 -7.06 -9.70 -0.40
CA GLY A 106 -7.99 -8.61 -0.11
C GLY A 106 -9.31 -9.09 0.49
N ALA A 107 -9.90 -10.14 -0.07
CA ALA A 107 -11.14 -10.74 0.42
C ALA A 107 -10.97 -11.20 1.88
N ARG A 108 -9.85 -11.86 2.16
CA ARG A 108 -9.53 -12.31 3.52
C ARG A 108 -9.37 -11.12 4.48
N LEU A 109 -8.60 -10.10 4.08
CA LEU A 109 -8.33 -8.93 4.91
C LEU A 109 -9.60 -8.16 5.28
N VAL A 110 -10.49 -7.93 4.31
CA VAL A 110 -11.72 -7.16 4.54
C VAL A 110 -12.77 -7.94 5.34
N LEU A 111 -12.82 -9.26 5.18
CA LEU A 111 -13.78 -10.10 5.91
C LEU A 111 -13.31 -10.37 7.35
N ALA A 112 -12.02 -10.52 7.57
CA ALA A 112 -11.43 -10.75 8.90
C ALA A 112 -11.47 -9.52 9.81
N MET A 113 -11.65 -8.32 9.25
CA MET A 113 -11.72 -7.09 10.03
C MET A 113 -13.16 -6.65 10.33
N VAL A 114 -13.31 -5.92 11.44
CA VAL A 114 -14.48 -5.08 11.72
C VAL A 114 -14.10 -3.62 11.44
N PRO A 115 -14.71 -2.97 10.42
CA PRO A 115 -14.41 -1.57 10.13
C PRO A 115 -14.84 -0.64 11.28
N PRO A 116 -14.13 0.48 11.53
CA PRO A 116 -14.60 1.49 12.47
C PRO A 116 -15.98 2.01 12.05
N ALA A 117 -16.89 2.24 13.01
CA ALA A 117 -18.28 2.60 12.75
C ALA A 117 -18.44 3.87 11.89
N SER A 118 -17.52 4.82 12.01
CA SER A 118 -17.51 6.08 11.26
C SER A 118 -17.13 5.92 9.77
N VAL A 119 -16.56 4.78 9.36
CA VAL A 119 -15.97 4.60 8.02
C VAL A 119 -16.96 3.89 7.10
N ARG A 120 -18.01 4.62 6.69
CA ARG A 120 -19.09 4.10 5.82
C ARG A 120 -18.59 3.45 4.52
N PRO A 121 -17.61 4.01 3.77
CA PRO A 121 -17.14 3.40 2.52
C PRO A 121 -16.58 1.99 2.73
N LEU A 122 -15.82 1.77 3.80
CA LEU A 122 -15.22 0.47 4.11
C LEU A 122 -16.29 -0.54 4.57
N TRP A 123 -17.29 -0.12 5.35
CA TRP A 123 -18.45 -0.96 5.67
C TRP A 123 -19.21 -1.40 4.42
N ARG A 124 -19.48 -0.46 3.50
CA ARG A 124 -20.19 -0.75 2.25
C ARG A 124 -19.41 -1.72 1.37
N TYR A 125 -18.12 -1.47 1.17
CA TYR A 125 -17.25 -2.36 0.40
C TYR A 125 -17.18 -3.77 1.02
N ARG A 126 -17.05 -3.86 2.35
CA ARG A 126 -17.10 -5.14 3.07
C ARG A 126 -18.41 -5.89 2.85
N SER A 127 -19.56 -5.19 2.84
CA SER A 127 -20.86 -5.81 2.55
C SER A 127 -20.89 -6.41 1.15
N TRP A 128 -20.42 -5.67 0.15
CA TRP A 128 -20.35 -6.16 -1.23
C TRP A 128 -19.47 -7.40 -1.38
N VAL A 129 -18.34 -7.46 -0.68
CA VAL A 129 -17.48 -8.65 -0.67
C VAL A 129 -18.19 -9.83 0.01
N ARG A 130 -18.85 -9.60 1.14
CA ARG A 130 -19.60 -10.64 1.87
C ARG A 130 -20.77 -11.20 1.05
N GLU A 131 -21.42 -10.36 0.25
CA GLU A 131 -22.53 -10.71 -0.64
C GLU A 131 -22.06 -11.31 -1.97
N GLY A 132 -20.75 -11.35 -2.24
CA GLY A 132 -20.19 -11.83 -3.51
C GLY A 132 -20.39 -10.87 -4.68
N ALA A 133 -20.84 -9.64 -4.46
CA ALA A 133 -21.03 -8.63 -5.50
C ALA A 133 -19.70 -8.10 -6.06
N VAL A 134 -18.63 -8.14 -5.26
CA VAL A 134 -17.26 -7.79 -5.67
C VAL A 134 -16.27 -8.78 -5.04
N VAL A 135 -15.12 -8.99 -5.68
CA VAL A 135 -14.17 -10.02 -5.24
C VAL A 135 -13.41 -9.60 -3.97
N GLY A 136 -13.14 -8.30 -3.80
CA GLY A 136 -12.37 -7.80 -2.66
C GLY A 136 -10.87 -7.78 -2.96
N HIS A 137 -10.41 -6.90 -3.83
CA HIS A 137 -9.00 -6.84 -4.21
C HIS A 137 -8.13 -6.19 -3.13
N LEU A 138 -6.93 -6.73 -2.87
CA LEU A 138 -6.04 -6.23 -1.80
C LEU A 138 -5.74 -4.73 -1.95
N CYS A 139 -5.49 -4.25 -3.17
CA CYS A 139 -5.23 -2.83 -3.45
C CYS A 139 -6.36 -1.91 -2.93
N SER A 140 -7.61 -2.23 -3.24
CA SER A 140 -8.78 -1.47 -2.80
C SER A 140 -8.99 -1.55 -1.29
N VAL A 141 -8.86 -2.75 -0.72
CA VAL A 141 -9.03 -2.95 0.73
C VAL A 141 -7.95 -2.19 1.51
N PHE A 142 -6.71 -2.28 1.08
CA PHE A 142 -5.59 -1.58 1.68
C PHE A 142 -5.77 -0.06 1.58
N ALA A 143 -6.18 0.45 0.42
CA ALA A 143 -6.46 1.87 0.23
C ALA A 143 -7.61 2.38 1.11
N LEU A 144 -8.72 1.62 1.20
CA LEU A 144 -9.84 1.96 2.08
C LEU A 144 -9.44 2.00 3.55
N ARG A 145 -8.60 1.07 3.99
CA ARG A 145 -8.05 1.07 5.35
C ARG A 145 -7.12 2.25 5.58
N ALA A 146 -6.24 2.55 4.63
CA ALA A 146 -5.37 3.71 4.74
C ALA A 146 -6.14 5.03 4.78
N ALA A 147 -7.20 5.16 4.00
CA ALA A 147 -8.11 6.30 4.09
C ALA A 147 -8.81 6.35 5.46
N ALA A 148 -9.29 5.21 5.97
CA ALA A 148 -9.98 5.11 7.26
C ALA A 148 -9.12 5.58 8.45
N PHE A 149 -7.81 5.31 8.40
CA PHE A 149 -6.86 5.69 9.45
C PHE A 149 -6.06 6.96 9.11
N HIS A 150 -6.49 7.72 8.09
CA HIS A 150 -5.82 8.95 7.66
C HIS A 150 -4.33 8.78 7.37
N VAL A 151 -3.94 7.62 6.85
CA VAL A 151 -2.53 7.33 6.57
C VAL A 151 -2.09 8.07 5.29
N PRO A 152 -0.96 8.80 5.33
CA PRO A 152 -0.42 9.47 4.14
C PRO A 152 -0.07 8.49 3.02
N THR A 153 -0.17 8.95 1.76
CA THR A 153 -0.02 8.07 0.58
C THR A 153 1.33 7.34 0.55
N ARG A 154 2.42 8.03 0.90
CA ARG A 154 3.76 7.44 0.92
C ARG A 154 3.91 6.39 2.01
N THR A 155 3.38 6.69 3.20
CA THR A 155 3.36 5.78 4.34
C THR A 155 2.58 4.52 4.00
N ALA A 156 1.45 4.64 3.29
CA ALA A 156 0.68 3.50 2.80
C ALA A 156 1.45 2.66 1.76
N LEU A 157 2.14 3.30 0.81
CA LEU A 157 2.97 2.57 -0.17
C LEU A 157 4.17 1.87 0.48
N ALA A 158 4.85 2.54 1.42
CA ALA A 158 5.92 1.95 2.22
C ALA A 158 5.42 0.71 2.97
N ALA A 159 4.26 0.85 3.62
CA ALA A 159 3.62 -0.21 4.36
C ALA A 159 3.26 -1.40 3.46
N TRP A 160 2.71 -1.15 2.26
CA TRP A 160 2.43 -2.21 1.28
C TRP A 160 3.69 -2.99 0.93
N LEU A 161 4.78 -2.28 0.57
CA LEU A 161 6.04 -2.91 0.17
C LEU A 161 6.64 -3.73 1.31
N GLN A 162 6.60 -3.21 2.53
CA GLN A 162 7.09 -3.96 3.68
C GLN A 162 6.22 -5.19 3.97
N CYS A 163 4.90 -5.11 3.82
CA CYS A 163 4.03 -6.30 3.92
C CYS A 163 4.39 -7.36 2.87
N GLU A 164 4.60 -6.96 1.61
CA GLU A 164 4.98 -7.90 0.55
C GLU A 164 6.33 -8.58 0.81
N TRP A 165 7.32 -7.82 1.32
CA TRP A 165 8.63 -8.37 1.69
C TRP A 165 8.49 -9.34 2.86
N GLN A 166 7.90 -8.87 3.97
CA GLN A 166 7.74 -9.63 5.20
C GLN A 166 6.92 -10.90 5.01
N ASP A 167 5.80 -10.85 4.27
CA ASP A 167 4.98 -12.04 4.01
C ASP A 167 5.72 -13.10 3.19
N ALA A 168 6.63 -12.65 2.34
CA ALA A 168 7.42 -13.55 1.52
C ALA A 168 8.64 -14.09 2.29
N THR A 169 9.29 -13.27 3.15
CA THR A 169 10.56 -13.57 3.82
C THR A 169 10.51 -13.94 5.28
N GLY A 170 9.45 -13.59 5.98
CA GLY A 170 9.43 -13.59 7.45
C GLY A 170 10.38 -12.56 8.06
N ASP A 171 11.00 -11.69 7.25
CA ASP A 171 11.86 -10.61 7.71
C ASP A 171 11.03 -9.35 7.91
N ASP A 172 10.98 -8.87 9.15
CA ASP A 172 10.28 -7.65 9.54
C ASP A 172 11.05 -6.38 9.13
N ALA A 173 12.28 -6.52 8.64
CA ALA A 173 13.08 -5.42 8.12
C ALA A 173 12.48 -4.78 6.85
N LEU A 174 13.02 -3.62 6.52
CA LEU A 174 12.60 -2.89 5.32
C LEU A 174 13.12 -3.62 4.09
N PRO A 175 12.31 -3.72 3.02
CA PRO A 175 12.77 -4.30 1.78
C PRO A 175 13.98 -3.53 1.21
N PRO A 176 14.92 -4.22 0.56
CA PRO A 176 16.07 -3.57 -0.05
C PRO A 176 15.63 -2.67 -1.22
N GLY A 177 16.41 -1.60 -1.45
CA GLY A 177 16.23 -0.69 -2.56
C GLY A 177 15.24 0.44 -2.28
N GLY A 178 14.65 1.01 -3.34
CA GLY A 178 13.64 2.05 -3.22
C GLY A 178 12.70 2.01 -4.42
N ALA A 179 11.40 2.20 -4.17
CA ALA A 179 10.37 2.16 -5.21
C ALA A 179 10.23 3.48 -5.96
N GLU A 180 9.96 3.40 -7.26
CA GLU A 180 9.72 4.56 -8.12
C GLU A 180 8.27 4.52 -8.61
N VAL A 181 7.39 5.24 -7.92
CA VAL A 181 5.95 5.18 -8.18
C VAL A 181 5.49 6.45 -8.88
N ALA A 182 4.93 6.30 -10.08
CA ALA A 182 4.33 7.40 -10.82
C ALA A 182 3.10 7.98 -10.07
N GLY A 183 2.90 9.30 -10.18
CA GLY A 183 1.77 9.98 -9.54
C GLY A 183 1.94 10.27 -8.04
N LEU A 184 3.10 9.95 -7.45
CA LEU A 184 3.44 10.42 -6.11
C LEU A 184 3.59 11.95 -6.09
N PRO A 185 2.91 12.68 -5.18
CA PRO A 185 3.13 14.11 -5.02
C PRO A 185 4.60 14.36 -4.64
N ALA A 186 5.17 15.48 -5.10
CA ALA A 186 6.53 15.90 -4.72
C ALA A 186 6.59 16.14 -3.20
N CYS A 187 7.74 15.90 -2.56
CA CYS A 187 7.85 16.26 -1.15
C CYS A 187 7.94 17.77 -1.05
N GLY A 188 7.26 18.37 -0.07
CA GLY A 188 7.62 19.71 0.37
C GLY A 188 9.13 19.73 0.57
N LYS A 189 9.79 20.72 -0.02
CA LYS A 189 11.25 20.88 0.01
C LYS A 189 11.75 20.70 1.44
N GLU A 190 12.95 20.13 1.57
CA GLU A 190 13.74 20.28 2.79
C GLU A 190 13.65 21.76 3.21
N VAL A 191 13.04 22.02 4.37
CA VAL A 191 13.27 23.29 5.03
C VAL A 191 14.73 23.19 5.42
N GLU A 192 15.62 23.72 4.58
CA GLU A 192 16.95 24.13 5.01
C GLU A 192 16.70 24.95 6.28
N HIS A 193 16.97 24.35 7.44
CA HIS A 193 17.09 25.12 8.67
C HIS A 193 18.24 26.06 8.40
N GLY A 194 17.87 27.28 8.00
CA GLY A 194 18.79 28.35 7.71
C GLY A 194 19.81 28.41 8.82
N GLN A 195 21.08 28.38 8.42
CA GLN A 195 22.13 28.93 9.23
C GLN A 195 21.63 30.28 9.74
N GLY A 196 21.42 30.39 11.05
CA GLY A 196 21.05 31.64 11.68
C GLY A 196 22.05 32.73 11.28
N PRO A 197 21.60 33.99 11.19
CA PRO A 197 22.50 35.08 10.86
C PRO A 197 23.59 35.12 11.93
N ARG A 198 24.85 34.97 11.52
CA ARG A 198 25.99 35.37 12.33
C ARG A 198 26.00 36.90 12.33
N GLY A 199 25.31 37.49 13.31
CA GLY A 199 25.54 38.85 13.77
C GLY A 199 26.62 38.86 14.84
#